data_AF-H5V4T7-F1
#
_entry.id   AF-H5V4T7-F1
#
_cell.length_a   1.000
_cell.length_b   1.000
_cell.length_c   1.000
_cell.angle_alpha   90.00
_cell.angle_beta   90.00
_cell.angle_gamma   90.00
#
_symmetry.space_group_name_H-M   'P 1'
#
loop_
_entity.id
_entity.type
_entity.pdbx_description
1 polymer ?
#
loop_
_entity_poly.entity_id
_entity_poly.type
_entity_poly.pdbx_seq_one_letter_code
_entity_poly.pdbx_strand_id
1 'polypeptide(L)' 'MAKEMFEFTDIDIESIAYSVAFSEWLGIDNLQRCTLARFTDEEMQKYKHKLEHFRDFFKSASGEDYFSHYLLHKKGD' A
#
# COMPACT_ATOMS: atom_id res chain seq x y z
N MET A 1 -1.56 30.01 15.36
CA MET A 1 -1.54 28.59 15.79
C MET A 1 -0.79 27.82 14.73
N ALA A 2 0.44 27.35 15.04
CA ALA A 2 1.15 26.45 14.16
C ALA A 2 0.35 25.13 14.14
N LYS A 3 -0.15 24.76 12.96
CA LYS A 3 -0.83 23.48 12.76
C LYS A 3 0.27 22.44 12.98
N GLU A 4 0.21 21.67 14.07
CA GLU A 4 1.07 20.49 14.23
C GLU A 4 0.80 19.60 13.02
N MET A 5 1.70 19.69 12.04
CA MET A 5 1.68 18.82 10.88
C MET A 5 2.18 17.48 11.41
N PHE A 6 1.26 16.54 11.64
CA PHE A 6 1.62 15.15 11.83
C PHE A 6 2.48 14.72 10.63
N GLU A 7 3.77 14.52 10.89
CA GLU A 7 4.72 13.92 9.96
C GLU A 7 4.33 12.46 9.73
N PHE A 8 4.49 11.96 8.51
CA PHE A 8 4.18 10.56 8.25
C PHE A 8 5.32 9.70 8.81
N THR A 9 4.97 8.70 9.60
CA THR A 9 5.93 7.68 9.98
C THR A 9 6.22 6.75 8.81
N ASP A 10 7.34 6.02 8.86
CA ASP A 10 7.65 5.02 7.83
C ASP A 10 6.53 3.96 7.70
N ILE A 11 5.83 3.64 8.80
CA ILE A 11 4.68 2.71 8.81
C ILE A 11 3.49 3.30 8.05
N ASP A 12 3.24 4.60 8.19
CA ASP A 12 2.15 5.27 7.46
C ASP A 12 2.42 5.22 5.95
N ILE A 13 3.66 5.52 5.55
CA ILE A 13 4.10 5.50 4.15
C ILE A 13 3.96 4.09 3.57
N GLU A 14 4.38 3.06 4.31
CA GLU A 14 4.23 1.66 3.91
C GLU A 14 2.77 1.25 3.78
N SER A 15 1.92 1.66 4.74
CA SER A 15 0.48 1.39 4.72
C SER A 15 -0.21 2.05 3.52
N ILE A 16 0.17 3.28 3.17
CA ILE A 16 -0.34 4.00 2.01
C ILE A 16 0.11 3.31 0.71
N ALA A 17 1.40 2.95 0.60
CA ALA A 17 1.94 2.24 -0.56
C ALA A 17 1.24 0.89 -0.80
N TYR A 18 1.03 0.11 0.26
CA TYR A 18 0.31 -1.17 0.19
C TYR A 18 -1.14 -0.95 -0.26
N SER A 19 -1.85 0.00 0.36
CA SER A 19 -3.26 0.29 0.03
C SER A 19 -3.44 0.69 -1.43
N VAL A 20 -2.52 1.50 -1.97
CA VAL A 20 -2.52 1.89 -3.39
C VAL A 20 -2.26 0.69 -4.29
N ALA A 21 -1.18 -0.08 -4.03
CA ALA A 21 -0.84 -1.25 -4.85
C ALA A 21 -1.96 -2.31 -4.85
N PHE A 22 -2.60 -2.54 -3.70
CA PHE A 22 -3.71 -3.48 -3.57
C PHE A 22 -4.95 -2.99 -4.34
N SER A 23 -5.27 -1.69 -4.28
CA SER A 23 -6.38 -1.10 -5.02
C SER A 23 -6.17 -1.20 -6.53
N GLU A 24 -4.95 -0.90 -7.00
CA GLU A 24 -4.56 -1.06 -8.40
C GLU A 24 -4.69 -2.50 -8.88
N TRP A 25 -4.27 -3.47 -8.05
CA TRP A 25 -4.40 -4.90 -8.34
C TRP A 25 -5.86 -5.36 -8.44
N LEU A 26 -6.74 -4.84 -7.58
CA LEU A 26 -8.19 -5.09 -7.66
C LEU A 26 -8.88 -4.34 -8.83
N GLY A 27 -8.17 -3.45 -9.52
CA GLY A 27 -8.74 -2.60 -10.57
C GLY A 27 -9.72 -1.54 -10.04
N ILE A 28 -9.61 -1.17 -8.77
CA ILE A 28 -10.43 -0.12 -8.14
C ILE A 28 -9.66 1.19 -8.07
N ASP A 29 -10.38 2.30 -8.19
CA ASP A 29 -9.79 3.62 -8.05
C ASP A 29 -9.33 3.87 -6.61
N ASN A 30 -8.26 4.65 -6.44
CA ASN A 30 -7.73 5.01 -5.12
C ASN A 30 -7.79 6.53 -4.90
N LEU A 31 -8.27 6.94 -3.72
CA LEU A 31 -8.42 8.35 -3.35
C LEU A 31 -7.23 8.89 -2.55
N GLN A 32 -6.02 8.37 -2.76
CA GLN A 32 -4.84 8.78 -1.98
C GLN A 32 -4.16 10.05 -2.50
N ARG A 33 -4.66 10.67 -3.58
CA ARG A 33 -4.05 11.86 -4.20
C ARG A 33 -3.83 13.03 -3.22
N CYS A 34 -4.78 13.27 -2.31
CA CYS A 34 -4.65 14.31 -1.28
C CYS A 34 -3.59 13.98 -0.24
N THR A 35 -3.43 12.70 0.10
CA THR A 35 -2.40 12.21 1.03
C THR A 35 -1.02 12.36 0.41
N LEU A 36 -0.86 11.92 -0.84
CA LEU A 36 0.41 11.98 -1.58
C LEU A 36 0.87 13.42 -1.83
N ALA A 37 -0.05 14.36 -2.02
CA ALA A 37 0.27 15.78 -2.18
C ALA A 37 0.87 16.43 -0.91
N ARG A 38 0.82 15.75 0.23
CA ARG A 38 1.38 16.22 1.51
C ARG A 38 2.75 15.63 1.83
N PHE A 39 3.23 14.68 1.03
CA PHE A 39 4.55 14.10 1.22
C PHE A 39 5.63 15.13 0.89
N THR A 40 6.67 15.13 1.72
CA THR A 40 7.97 15.66 1.36
C THR A 40 8.60 14.84 0.22
N ASP A 41 9.65 15.37 -0.39
CA ASP A 41 10.36 14.65 -1.45
C ASP A 41 10.95 13.32 -0.96
N GLU A 42 11.43 13.26 0.29
CA GLU A 42 11.99 12.05 0.89
C GLU A 42 10.90 10.98 1.11
N GLU A 43 9.78 11.36 1.72
CA GLU A 43 8.65 10.46 1.94
C GLU A 43 8.09 9.94 0.60
N MET A 44 8.06 10.79 -0.43
CA MET A 44 7.66 10.41 -1.78
C MET A 44 8.60 9.37 -2.41
N GLN A 45 9.92 9.46 -2.18
CA GLN A 45 10.85 8.44 -2.66
C GLN A 45 10.67 7.11 -1.92
N LYS A 46 10.52 7.15 -0.59
CA LYS A 46 10.22 5.95 0.22
C LYS A 46 8.92 5.28 -0.24
N TYR A 47 7.88 6.09 -0.45
CA TYR A 47 6.59 5.64 -0.98
C TYR A 47 6.73 4.95 -2.33
N LYS A 48 7.40 5.58 -3.30
CA LYS A 48 7.59 5.00 -4.65
C LYS A 48 8.30 3.65 -4.60
N HIS A 49 9.37 3.55 -3.79
CA HIS A 49 10.11 2.32 -3.62
C HIS A 49 9.24 1.20 -3.02
N LYS A 50 8.48 1.50 -1.97
CA LYS A 50 7.53 0.55 -1.35
C LYS A 50 6.39 0.17 -2.32
N LEU A 51 5.87 1.14 -3.07
CA LEU A 51 4.80 0.92 -4.04
C LEU A 51 5.24 -0.04 -5.15
N GLU A 52 6.44 0.13 -5.69
CA GLU A 52 7.01 -0.78 -6.69
C GLU A 52 7.16 -2.20 -6.14
N HIS A 53 7.72 -2.33 -4.93
CA HIS A 53 7.83 -3.62 -4.25
C HIS A 53 6.46 -4.31 -4.10
N PHE A 54 5.42 -3.60 -3.68
CA PHE A 54 4.08 -4.20 -3.53
C PHE A 54 3.41 -4.51 -4.87
N ARG A 55 3.61 -3.68 -5.91
CA ARG A 55 3.13 -4.01 -7.26
C ARG A 55 3.76 -5.29 -7.78
N ASP A 56 5.05 -5.48 -7.57
CA ASP A 56 5.75 -6.71 -7.97
C ASP A 56 5.27 -7.92 -7.15
N PHE A 57 5.08 -7.74 -5.84
CA PHE A 57 4.43 -8.74 -5.00
C PHE A 57 3.07 -9.16 -5.57
N PHE A 58 2.19 -8.20 -5.90
CA PHE A 58 0.85 -8.49 -6.44
C PHE A 58 0.84 -9.06 -7.86
N LYS A 59 1.88 -8.82 -8.68
CA LYS A 59 2.06 -9.53 -9.97
C LYS A 59 2.34 -11.02 -9.77
N SER A 60 3.16 -11.35 -8.75
CA SER A 60 3.51 -12.73 -8.42
C SER A 60 2.43 -13.45 -7.60
N ALA A 61 1.62 -12.69 -6.87
CA ALA A 61 0.37 -13.15 -6.27
C ALA A 61 -0.70 -13.33 -7.35
N SER A 62 -0.49 -14.27 -8.27
CA SER A 62 -1.59 -14.78 -9.08
C SER A 62 -2.72 -15.18 -8.12
N GLY A 63 -3.96 -14.78 -8.40
CA GLY A 63 -5.09 -14.92 -7.49
C GLY A 63 -5.37 -16.36 -7.03
N GLU A 64 -4.71 -17.39 -7.56
CA GLU A 64 -4.83 -18.76 -7.06
C GLU A 64 -3.95 -19.01 -5.84
N ASP A 65 -2.68 -18.58 -5.81
CA ASP A 65 -1.76 -18.92 -4.71
C ASP A 65 -2.10 -18.18 -3.40
N TYR A 66 -2.44 -16.90 -3.47
CA TYR A 66 -2.80 -16.13 -2.27
C TYR A 66 -4.16 -16.54 -1.69
N PHE A 67 -5.18 -16.75 -2.54
CA PHE A 67 -6.50 -17.21 -2.07
C PHE A 67 -6.47 -18.67 -1.61
N SER A 68 -5.68 -19.54 -2.26
CA SER A 68 -5.53 -20.92 -1.79
C SER A 68 -4.82 -20.96 -0.43
N HIS A 69 -3.74 -20.20 -0.21
CA HIS A 69 -3.13 -20.10 1.11
C HIS A 69 -4.10 -19.49 2.15
N TYR A 70 -4.76 -18.37 1.86
CA TYR A 70 -5.65 -17.72 2.83
C TYR A 70 -6.91 -18.54 3.15
N LEU A 71 -7.54 -19.19 2.16
CA LEU A 71 -8.74 -20.02 2.37
C LEU A 71 -8.40 -21.38 3.00
N LEU A 72 -7.26 -22.00 2.67
CA LEU A 72 -6.84 -23.26 3.29
C LEU A 72 -6.40 -23.05 4.75
N HIS A 73 -5.81 -21.90 5.09
CA HIS A 73 -5.44 -21.59 6.47
C HIS A 73 -6.61 -21.07 7.35
N LYS A 74 -7.75 -20.68 6.76
CA LYS A 74 -8.95 -20.26 7.53
C LYS A 74 -10.10 -21.27 7.60
N LYS A 75 -9.96 -22.45 6.98
CA LYS A 75 -11.00 -23.50 7.01
C LYS A 75 -10.72 -24.61 8.03
N GLY A 76 -10.00 -24.28 9.10
CA GLY A 76 -9.53 -25.22 10.11
C GLY A 76 -9.57 -24.72 11.56
N ASP A 77 -10.38 -23.70 11.86
CA ASP A 77 -10.83 -23.36 13.23
C ASP A 77 -12.36 -23.31 13.27
#